data_AF-A0A820BSU3-F1
#
_entry.id   AF-A0A820BSU3-F1
#
_cell.length_a   1.000
_cell.length_b   1.000
_cell.length_c   1.000
_cell.angle_alpha   90.00
_cell.angle_beta   90.00
_cell.angle_gamma   90.00
#
_symmetry.space_group_name_H-M   'P 1'
#
loop_
_entity.id
_entity.type
_entity.pdbx_description
1 polymer ?
#
loop_
_entity_poly.entity_id
_entity_poly.type
_entity_poly.pdbx_seq_one_letter_code
_entity_poly.pdbx_strand_id
1 'polypeptide(L)'
;MSIITKDVRNYFKLDRLVARSYVILCQLFKKRYSLFNSGKVWDDSSTCGSNYSTNVIAQNKKFNLTKVQTISIANGDSNQWNITTLTSLLLNADRPKTLSQAQIQELDHEDLLLKQLRDIRNKLAHHASKDIDDTEFSQLWTDITNILVAFGESDCELDKLKDDSVFEAPIQSINKENVKEATRLNTLGTQAHKDGKFFDAIALFTKATVLLGVLDRDRAVFYSNISSSRLALYEKQQNGTSSIFEIHDQRDQ
;
A
#
# COMPACT_ATOMS: atom_id res chain seq x y z
N MET A 1 10.73 17.08 -17.35
CA MET A 1 9.63 16.09 -17.30
C MET A 1 10.28 14.76 -17.65
N SER A 2 10.55 13.89 -16.68
CA SER A 2 11.14 12.58 -16.98
C SER A 2 10.04 11.74 -17.65
N ILE A 3 10.22 11.43 -18.93
CA ILE A 3 9.33 10.51 -19.64
C ILE A 3 9.57 9.15 -19.00
N ILE A 4 8.58 8.61 -18.29
CA ILE A 4 8.64 7.23 -17.81
C ILE A 4 8.85 6.33 -19.02
N THR A 5 9.97 5.61 -19.05
CA THR A 5 10.32 4.70 -20.13
C THR A 5 9.30 3.58 -20.23
N LYS A 6 9.17 2.97 -21.41
CA LYS A 6 8.29 1.82 -21.64
C LYS A 6 8.58 0.70 -20.63
N ASP A 7 9.86 0.43 -20.40
CA ASP A 7 10.34 -0.65 -19.55
C ASP A 7 10.01 -0.40 -18.06
N VAL A 8 10.02 0.85 -17.61
CA VAL A 8 9.49 1.22 -16.28
C VAL A 8 7.97 1.07 -16.23
N ARG A 9 7.23 1.37 -17.31
CA ARG A 9 5.77 1.12 -17.36
C ARG A 9 5.47 -0.37 -17.28
N ASN A 10 6.23 -1.21 -17.99
CA ASN A 10 6.11 -2.67 -17.95
C ASN A 10 6.22 -3.19 -16.51
N TYR A 11 7.19 -2.68 -15.74
CA TYR A 11 7.31 -3.00 -14.31
C TYR A 11 6.03 -2.67 -13.53
N PHE A 12 5.52 -1.44 -13.64
CA PHE A 12 4.33 -1.03 -12.89
C PHE A 12 3.06 -1.76 -13.33
N LYS A 13 2.96 -2.16 -14.60
CA LYS A 13 1.88 -3.03 -15.10
C LYS A 13 1.92 -4.39 -14.41
N LEU A 14 3.11 -5.01 -14.30
CA LEU A 14 3.28 -6.28 -13.61
C LEU A 14 3.00 -6.17 -12.11
N ASP A 15 3.47 -5.11 -11.45
CA ASP A 15 3.19 -4.86 -10.03
C ASP A 15 1.68 -4.72 -9.77
N ARG A 16 0.98 -3.96 -10.64
CA ARG A 16 -0.49 -3.84 -10.59
C ARG A 16 -1.19 -5.17 -10.88
N LEU A 17 -0.68 -5.97 -11.81
CA LEU A 17 -1.24 -7.29 -12.11
C LEU A 17 -1.09 -8.24 -10.91
N VAL A 18 0.08 -8.27 -10.26
CA VAL A 18 0.27 -9.02 -9.01
C VAL A 18 -0.68 -8.50 -7.93
N ALA A 19 -0.89 -7.19 -7.82
CA ALA A 19 -1.81 -6.61 -6.85
C ALA A 19 -3.26 -7.12 -7.01
N ARG A 20 -3.69 -7.57 -8.20
CA ARG A 20 -5.01 -8.20 -8.42
C ARG A 20 -5.16 -9.50 -7.64
N SER A 21 -4.08 -10.23 -7.40
CA SER A 21 -4.13 -11.47 -6.62
C SER A 21 -4.66 -11.25 -5.21
N TYR A 22 -4.56 -10.02 -4.69
CA TYR A 22 -4.97 -9.69 -3.33
C TYR A 22 -6.38 -10.17 -2.98
N VAL A 23 -7.37 -9.82 -3.80
CA VAL A 23 -8.79 -10.15 -3.54
C VAL A 23 -9.00 -11.66 -3.51
N ILE A 24 -8.39 -12.35 -4.48
CA ILE A 24 -8.43 -13.81 -4.60
C ILE A 24 -7.79 -14.45 -3.37
N LEU A 25 -6.60 -14.01 -2.97
CA LEU A 25 -5.88 -14.60 -1.84
C LEU A 25 -6.66 -14.43 -0.53
N CYS A 26 -7.35 -13.30 -0.34
CA CYS A 26 -8.28 -13.12 0.77
C CYS A 26 -9.43 -14.14 0.71
N GLN A 27 -10.06 -14.33 -0.44
CA GLN A 27 -11.14 -15.32 -0.61
C GLN A 27 -10.62 -16.75 -0.37
N LEU A 28 -9.46 -17.09 -0.91
CA LEU A 28 -8.80 -18.38 -0.75
C LEU A 28 -8.48 -18.64 0.72
N PHE A 29 -7.99 -17.63 1.44
CA PHE A 29 -7.73 -17.72 2.88
C PHE A 29 -9.02 -18.02 3.64
N LYS A 30 -10.11 -17.30 3.37
CA LYS A 30 -11.40 -17.53 4.03
C LYS A 30 -11.96 -18.92 3.72
N LYS A 31 -11.86 -19.39 2.46
CA LYS A 31 -12.24 -20.74 2.04
C LYS A 31 -11.44 -21.80 2.81
N ARG A 32 -10.10 -21.69 2.83
CA ARG A 32 -9.22 -22.63 3.53
C ARG A 32 -9.43 -22.58 5.04
N TYR A 33 -9.64 -21.40 5.62
CA TYR A 33 -9.93 -21.25 7.04
C TYR A 33 -11.20 -22.03 7.42
N SER A 34 -12.28 -21.86 6.64
CA SER A 34 -13.51 -22.61 6.85
C SER A 34 -13.30 -24.11 6.72
N LEU A 35 -12.60 -24.55 5.67
CA LEU A 35 -12.27 -25.97 5.48
C LEU A 35 -11.44 -26.55 6.63
N PHE A 36 -10.50 -25.80 7.18
CA PHE A 36 -9.57 -26.28 8.21
C PHE A 36 -10.14 -26.20 9.63
N ASN A 37 -11.16 -25.38 9.85
CA ASN A 37 -11.73 -25.12 11.17
C ASN A 37 -13.19 -25.60 11.27
N SER A 38 -13.48 -26.75 10.67
CA SER A 38 -14.79 -27.42 10.75
C SER A 38 -15.96 -26.53 10.31
N GLY A 39 -15.79 -25.76 9.24
CA GLY A 39 -16.80 -24.90 8.64
C GLY A 39 -16.94 -23.52 9.30
N LYS A 40 -16.11 -23.18 10.30
CA LYS A 40 -16.13 -21.84 10.92
C LYS A 40 -15.74 -20.77 9.89
N VAL A 41 -16.54 -19.71 9.82
CA VAL A 41 -16.30 -18.60 8.89
C VAL A 41 -15.35 -17.58 9.53
N TRP A 42 -14.41 -17.06 8.75
CA TRP A 42 -13.60 -15.91 9.15
C TRP A 42 -14.44 -14.64 9.06
N ASP A 43 -14.64 -13.94 10.18
CA ASP A 43 -15.56 -12.81 10.32
C ASP A 43 -14.86 -11.44 10.38
N ASP A 44 -13.55 -11.40 10.14
CA ASP A 44 -12.73 -10.19 10.20
C ASP A 44 -12.72 -9.47 11.57
N SER A 45 -13.17 -10.14 12.65
CA SER A 45 -13.15 -9.60 13.99
C SER A 45 -11.79 -9.77 14.68
N SER A 46 -11.45 -8.84 15.58
CA SER A 46 -10.23 -8.93 16.40
C SER A 46 -10.21 -10.18 17.30
N THR A 47 -11.38 -10.68 17.71
CA THR A 47 -11.49 -11.94 18.45
C THR A 47 -11.08 -13.13 17.58
N CYS A 48 -11.57 -13.20 16.34
CA CYS A 48 -11.17 -14.26 15.41
C CYS A 48 -9.67 -14.19 15.09
N GLY A 49 -9.16 -12.98 14.80
CA GLY A 49 -7.73 -12.72 14.56
C GLY A 49 -6.83 -13.14 15.72
N SER A 50 -7.18 -12.75 16.95
CA SER A 50 -6.41 -13.07 18.16
C SER A 50 -6.42 -14.57 18.47
N ASN A 51 -7.56 -15.23 18.28
CA ASN A 51 -7.68 -16.67 18.45
C ASN A 51 -6.84 -17.44 17.42
N TYR A 52 -6.86 -17.01 16.15
CA TYR A 52 -6.04 -17.61 15.11
C TYR A 52 -4.54 -17.41 15.38
N SER A 53 -4.16 -16.22 15.82
CA SER A 53 -2.78 -15.91 16.18
C SER A 53 -2.26 -16.78 17.32
N THR A 54 -3.07 -16.97 18.37
CA THR A 54 -2.69 -17.75 19.55
C THR A 54 -2.69 -19.26 19.30
N ASN A 55 -3.72 -19.76 18.61
CA ASN A 55 -3.96 -21.20 18.52
C ASN A 55 -3.36 -21.84 17.26
N VAL A 56 -3.18 -21.06 16.18
CA VAL A 56 -2.65 -21.57 14.91
C VAL A 56 -1.24 -21.05 14.66
N ILE A 57 -1.06 -19.72 14.67
CA ILE A 57 0.24 -19.13 14.31
C ILE A 57 1.30 -19.43 15.36
N ALA A 58 1.02 -19.18 16.64
CA ALA A 58 2.00 -19.37 17.71
C ALA A 58 2.43 -20.84 17.90
N GLN A 59 1.57 -21.80 17.50
CA GLN A 59 1.85 -23.22 17.62
C GLN A 59 2.62 -23.79 16.41
N ASN A 60 2.64 -23.07 15.29
CA ASN A 60 3.22 -23.55 14.04
C ASN A 60 4.52 -22.81 13.69
N LYS A 61 5.64 -23.52 13.85
CA LYS A 61 7.00 -23.01 13.60
C LYS A 61 7.31 -22.69 12.13
N LYS A 62 6.44 -23.07 11.18
CA LYS A 62 6.61 -22.77 9.75
C LYS A 62 6.32 -21.30 9.43
N PHE A 63 5.52 -20.62 10.26
CA PHE A 63 5.25 -19.20 10.06
C PHE A 63 6.46 -18.35 10.43
N ASN A 64 7.05 -17.69 9.42
CA ASN A 64 8.06 -16.66 9.60
C ASN A 64 7.42 -15.28 9.37
N LEU A 65 6.73 -14.76 10.39
CA LEU A 65 6.01 -13.49 10.33
C LEU A 65 6.73 -12.42 11.14
N THR A 66 6.79 -11.21 10.59
CA THR A 66 7.28 -10.04 11.33
C THR A 66 6.29 -9.62 12.39
N LYS A 67 6.75 -8.87 13.40
CA LYS A 67 5.89 -8.32 14.46
C LYS A 67 4.70 -7.51 13.92
N VAL A 68 4.93 -6.73 12.85
CA VAL A 68 3.87 -5.94 12.19
C VAL A 68 2.81 -6.84 11.57
N GLN A 69 3.21 -7.94 10.92
CA GLN A 69 2.28 -8.89 10.34
C GLN A 69 1.47 -9.61 11.42
N THR A 70 2.13 -10.04 12.51
CA THR A 70 1.43 -10.70 13.63
C THR A 70 0.39 -9.79 14.27
N ILE A 71 0.69 -8.50 14.46
CA ILE A 71 -0.28 -7.52 14.98
C ILE A 71 -1.44 -7.34 13.99
N SER A 72 -1.14 -7.19 12.70
CA SER A 72 -2.16 -7.04 11.65
C SER A 72 -3.10 -8.25 11.57
N ILE A 73 -2.59 -9.46 11.73
CA ILE A 73 -3.41 -10.69 11.76
C ILE A 73 -4.24 -10.77 13.05
N ALA A 74 -3.67 -10.41 14.20
CA ALA A 74 -4.38 -10.40 15.47
C ALA A 74 -5.58 -9.42 15.47
N ASN A 75 -5.51 -8.33 14.70
CA ASN A 75 -6.62 -7.40 14.50
C ASN A 75 -7.78 -7.99 13.70
N GLY A 76 -7.58 -9.11 13.00
CA GLY A 76 -8.63 -9.88 12.34
C GLY A 76 -9.01 -9.42 10.93
N ASP A 77 -8.91 -8.12 10.63
CA ASP A 77 -9.32 -7.58 9.34
C ASP A 77 -8.40 -8.04 8.19
N SER A 78 -8.85 -9.05 7.45
CA SER A 78 -8.14 -9.58 6.28
C SER A 78 -7.99 -8.53 5.17
N ASN A 79 -8.80 -7.46 5.19
CA ASN A 79 -8.69 -6.36 4.23
C ASN A 79 -7.40 -5.52 4.41
N GLN A 80 -6.71 -5.68 5.54
CA GLN A 80 -5.47 -4.95 5.84
C GLN A 80 -4.20 -5.78 5.61
N TRP A 81 -4.35 -7.04 5.25
CA TRP A 81 -3.19 -7.93 5.07
C TRP A 81 -2.57 -7.70 3.70
N ASN A 82 -1.24 -7.67 3.63
CA ASN A 82 -0.58 -7.61 2.32
C ASN A 82 -0.48 -9.01 1.70
N ILE A 83 -0.16 -9.05 0.41
CA ILE A 83 0.01 -10.29 -0.36
C ILE A 83 1.02 -11.23 0.31
N THR A 84 2.15 -10.70 0.79
CA THR A 84 3.17 -11.48 1.49
C THR A 84 2.61 -12.21 2.71
N THR A 85 1.81 -11.52 3.52
CA THR A 85 1.14 -12.10 4.70
C THR A 85 0.17 -13.19 4.27
N LEU A 86 -0.71 -12.91 3.29
CA LEU A 86 -1.69 -13.88 2.80
C LEU A 86 -1.03 -15.15 2.24
N THR A 87 -0.01 -15.00 1.38
CA THR A 87 0.71 -16.15 0.82
C THR A 87 1.42 -16.96 1.91
N SER A 88 2.01 -16.30 2.90
CA SER A 88 2.61 -16.98 4.05
C SER A 88 1.58 -17.74 4.89
N LEU A 89 0.39 -17.17 5.08
CA LEU A 89 -0.72 -17.83 5.80
C LEU A 89 -1.21 -19.07 5.04
N LEU A 90 -1.44 -18.92 3.74
CA LEU A 90 -1.96 -19.99 2.88
C LEU A 90 -0.99 -21.17 2.75
N LEU A 91 0.31 -20.90 2.55
CA LEU A 91 1.32 -21.94 2.30
C LEU A 91 1.76 -22.69 3.56
N ASN A 92 1.68 -22.05 4.73
CA ASN A 92 2.26 -22.61 5.97
C ASN A 92 1.21 -23.13 6.95
N ALA A 93 -0.08 -22.92 6.70
CA ALA A 93 -1.16 -23.46 7.53
C ALA A 93 -1.08 -25.00 7.60
N ASP A 94 -1.26 -25.54 8.80
CA ASP A 94 -1.29 -26.99 8.98
C ASP A 94 -2.63 -27.54 8.48
N ARG A 95 -2.54 -28.54 7.59
CA ARG A 95 -3.71 -29.18 7.00
C ARG A 95 -4.31 -30.19 7.99
N PRO A 96 -5.64 -30.20 8.18
CA PRO A 96 -6.29 -31.25 8.97
C PRO A 96 -6.06 -32.63 8.36
N LYS A 97 -5.93 -33.65 9.20
CA LYS A 97 -5.84 -35.05 8.76
C LYS A 97 -7.17 -35.61 8.21
N THR A 98 -8.25 -34.85 8.33
CA THR A 98 -9.61 -35.22 7.91
C THR A 98 -9.92 -34.88 6.45
N LEU A 99 -8.98 -34.27 5.72
CA LEU A 99 -9.18 -33.93 4.31
C LEU A 99 -9.28 -35.18 3.44
N SER A 100 -10.17 -35.14 2.45
CA SER A 100 -10.24 -36.15 1.39
C SER A 100 -9.07 -36.04 0.41
N GLN A 101 -8.79 -37.12 -0.31
CA GLN A 101 -7.73 -37.14 -1.33
C GLN A 101 -7.91 -36.06 -2.40
N ALA A 102 -9.15 -35.81 -2.83
CA ALA A 102 -9.46 -34.78 -3.82
C ALA A 102 -9.13 -33.37 -3.28
N GLN A 103 -9.49 -33.08 -2.02
CA GLN A 103 -9.15 -31.80 -1.38
C GLN A 103 -7.64 -31.62 -1.22
N ILE A 104 -6.91 -32.69 -0.91
CA ILE A 104 -5.45 -32.65 -0.81
C ILE A 104 -4.84 -32.28 -2.17
N GLN A 105 -5.31 -32.90 -3.26
CA GLN A 105 -4.84 -32.61 -4.62
C GLN A 105 -5.15 -31.17 -5.05
N GLU A 106 -6.35 -30.66 -4.75
CA GLU A 106 -6.72 -29.26 -5.02
C GLU A 106 -5.79 -28.31 -4.26
N LEU A 107 -5.56 -28.55 -2.97
CA LEU A 107 -4.65 -27.72 -2.15
C LEU A 107 -3.19 -27.79 -2.61
N ASP A 108 -2.72 -28.97 -3.07
CA ASP A 108 -1.37 -29.13 -3.62
C ASP A 108 -1.18 -28.33 -4.92
N HIS A 109 -2.20 -28.34 -5.77
CA HIS A 109 -2.21 -27.52 -6.98
C HIS A 109 -2.23 -26.02 -6.65
N GLU A 110 -3.11 -25.59 -5.75
CA GLU A 110 -3.16 -24.21 -5.27
C GLU A 110 -1.81 -23.78 -4.64
N ASP A 111 -1.17 -24.64 -3.85
CA ASP A 111 0.13 -24.36 -3.23
C ASP A 111 1.26 -24.22 -4.24
N LEU A 112 1.22 -24.95 -5.35
CA LEU A 112 2.17 -24.77 -6.46
C LEU A 112 2.03 -23.38 -7.07
N LEU A 113 0.80 -22.96 -7.38
CA LEU A 113 0.48 -21.65 -7.94
C LEU A 113 0.86 -20.51 -6.97
N LEU A 114 0.58 -20.68 -5.68
CA LEU A 114 0.96 -19.73 -4.63
C LEU A 114 2.48 -19.57 -4.50
N LYS A 115 3.26 -20.65 -4.64
CA LYS A 115 4.73 -20.59 -4.64
C LYS A 115 5.23 -19.82 -5.87
N GLN A 116 4.71 -20.12 -7.05
CA GLN A 116 5.07 -19.41 -8.27
C GLN A 116 4.75 -17.91 -8.17
N LEU A 117 3.55 -17.56 -7.69
CA LEU A 117 3.15 -16.16 -7.48
C LEU A 117 4.08 -15.44 -6.50
N ARG A 118 4.42 -16.10 -5.37
CA ARG A 118 5.36 -15.56 -4.39
C ARG A 118 6.72 -15.29 -5.00
N ASP A 119 7.23 -16.23 -5.79
CA ASP A 119 8.56 -16.17 -6.37
C ASP A 119 8.63 -15.05 -7.43
N ILE A 120 7.58 -14.91 -8.27
CA ILE A 120 7.43 -13.78 -9.20
C ILE A 120 7.36 -12.44 -8.45
N ARG A 121 6.51 -12.33 -7.41
CA ARG A 121 6.40 -11.11 -6.60
C ARG A 121 7.72 -10.74 -5.95
N ASN A 122 8.45 -11.71 -5.41
CA ASN A 122 9.78 -11.49 -4.84
C ASN A 122 10.76 -10.98 -5.91
N LYS A 123 10.76 -11.57 -7.11
CA LYS A 123 11.57 -11.11 -8.23
C LYS A 123 11.28 -9.65 -8.57
N LEU A 124 10.00 -9.26 -8.65
CA LEU A 124 9.59 -7.87 -8.90
C LEU A 124 9.96 -6.91 -7.76
N ALA A 125 9.71 -7.31 -6.51
CA ALA A 125 9.99 -6.48 -5.34
C ALA A 125 11.49 -6.20 -5.16
N HIS A 126 12.35 -7.13 -5.57
CA HIS A 126 13.80 -7.03 -5.51
C HIS A 126 14.44 -6.65 -6.85
N HIS A 127 13.65 -6.26 -7.86
CA HIS A 127 14.16 -5.84 -9.16
C HIS A 127 14.91 -4.50 -9.03
N ALA A 128 16.23 -4.52 -9.20
CA ALA A 128 17.11 -3.40 -8.85
C ALA A 128 16.79 -2.09 -9.59
N SER A 129 16.49 -2.18 -10.89
CA SER A 129 16.22 -1.01 -11.74
C SER A 129 14.74 -0.66 -11.87
N LYS A 130 13.84 -1.59 -11.49
CA LYS A 130 12.41 -1.55 -11.85
C LYS A 130 12.16 -1.28 -13.35
N ASP A 131 13.07 -1.77 -14.18
CA ASP A 131 13.09 -1.57 -15.62
C ASP A 131 13.02 -2.95 -16.27
N ILE A 132 11.88 -3.30 -16.87
CA ILE A 132 11.60 -4.64 -17.39
C ILE A 132 11.39 -4.56 -18.90
N ASP A 133 12.27 -5.25 -19.65
CA ASP A 133 12.18 -5.30 -21.10
C ASP A 133 10.93 -6.08 -21.58
N ASP A 134 10.62 -5.97 -22.87
CA ASP A 134 9.41 -6.58 -23.45
C ASP A 134 9.38 -8.11 -23.37
N THR A 135 10.55 -8.77 -23.40
CA THR A 135 10.65 -10.24 -23.37
C THR A 135 10.33 -10.74 -21.97
N GLU A 136 10.99 -10.16 -20.97
CA GLU A 136 10.72 -10.46 -19.57
C GLU A 136 9.30 -10.07 -19.18
N PHE A 137 8.81 -8.91 -19.65
CA PHE A 137 7.45 -8.47 -19.43
C PHE A 137 6.44 -9.48 -19.96
N SER A 138 6.58 -9.93 -21.20
CA SER A 138 5.64 -10.87 -21.82
C SER A 138 5.60 -12.21 -21.10
N GLN A 139 6.76 -12.70 -20.67
CA GLN A 139 6.86 -13.94 -19.89
C GLN A 139 6.19 -13.80 -18.53
N LEU A 140 6.57 -12.80 -17.73
CA LEU A 140 6.01 -12.59 -16.39
C LEU A 140 4.51 -12.29 -16.45
N TRP A 141 4.06 -11.54 -17.46
CA TRP A 141 2.65 -11.27 -17.68
C TRP A 141 1.86 -12.56 -17.88
N THR A 142 2.36 -13.43 -18.78
CA THR A 142 1.73 -14.71 -19.09
C THR A 142 1.68 -15.60 -17.85
N ASP A 143 2.78 -15.69 -17.11
CA ASP A 143 2.87 -16.52 -15.90
C ASP A 143 1.89 -16.05 -14.82
N ILE A 144 1.83 -14.74 -14.54
CA ILE A 144 0.89 -14.19 -13.55
C ILE A 144 -0.56 -14.38 -14.03
N THR A 145 -0.84 -14.12 -15.31
CA THR A 145 -2.19 -14.27 -15.89
C THR A 145 -2.68 -15.71 -15.74
N ASN A 146 -1.85 -16.69 -16.11
CA ASN A 146 -2.19 -18.10 -15.96
C ASN A 146 -2.49 -18.49 -14.51
N ILE A 147 -1.72 -17.97 -13.54
CA ILE A 147 -1.97 -18.20 -12.11
C ILE A 147 -3.31 -17.58 -11.68
N LEU A 148 -3.57 -16.32 -12.07
CA LEU A 148 -4.81 -15.63 -11.70
C LEU A 148 -6.05 -16.29 -12.31
N VAL A 149 -5.98 -16.70 -13.57
CA VAL A 149 -7.03 -17.45 -14.25
C VAL A 149 -7.27 -18.80 -13.57
N ALA A 150 -6.21 -19.51 -13.17
CA ALA A 150 -6.34 -20.77 -12.43
C ALA A 150 -7.04 -20.58 -11.06
N PHE A 151 -6.94 -19.39 -10.45
CA PHE A 151 -7.71 -19.04 -9.26
C PHE A 151 -9.10 -18.44 -9.53
N GLY A 152 -9.52 -18.34 -10.80
CA GLY A 152 -10.87 -17.96 -11.19
C GLY A 152 -11.04 -16.51 -11.66
N GLU A 153 -9.96 -15.76 -11.94
CA GLU A 153 -10.08 -14.46 -12.61
C GLU A 153 -10.48 -14.59 -14.08
N SER A 154 -11.06 -13.51 -14.60
CA SER A 154 -11.40 -13.40 -16.02
C SER A 154 -10.21 -12.88 -16.82
N ASP A 155 -9.76 -13.67 -17.80
CA ASP A 155 -8.69 -13.29 -18.72
C ASP A 155 -8.97 -11.94 -19.41
N CYS A 156 -10.23 -11.69 -19.77
CA CYS A 156 -10.67 -10.42 -20.37
C CYS A 156 -10.49 -9.22 -19.42
N GLU A 157 -10.71 -9.39 -18.11
CA GLU A 157 -10.48 -8.31 -17.15
C GLU A 157 -8.99 -8.08 -16.89
N LEU A 158 -8.17 -9.13 -16.97
CA LEU A 158 -6.72 -9.02 -16.83
C LEU A 158 -6.11 -8.31 -18.04
N ASP A 159 -6.55 -8.61 -19.26
CA ASP A 159 -6.04 -7.99 -20.48
C ASP A 159 -6.25 -6.47 -20.52
N LYS A 160 -7.32 -5.95 -19.91
CA LYS A 160 -7.54 -4.50 -19.76
C LYS A 160 -6.39 -3.80 -19.00
N LEU A 161 -5.64 -4.53 -18.18
CA LEU A 161 -4.52 -3.98 -17.42
C LEU A 161 -3.25 -3.81 -18.27
N LYS A 162 -3.21 -4.35 -19.50
CA LYS A 162 -2.13 -4.07 -20.46
C LYS A 162 -2.21 -2.66 -21.05
N ASP A 163 -3.38 -2.04 -20.98
CA ASP A 163 -3.60 -0.72 -21.55
C ASP A 163 -2.78 0.34 -20.80
N ASP A 164 -2.12 1.21 -21.59
CA ASP A 164 -1.37 2.35 -21.07
C ASP A 164 -2.28 3.43 -20.47
N SER A 165 -3.59 3.36 -20.70
CA SER A 165 -4.60 4.25 -20.07
C SER A 165 -4.51 4.26 -18.54
N VAL A 166 -3.94 3.23 -17.93
CA VAL A 166 -3.59 3.17 -16.50
C VAL A 166 -2.59 4.26 -16.07
N PHE A 167 -1.67 4.65 -16.97
CA PHE A 167 -0.67 5.70 -16.74
C PHE A 167 -1.11 7.06 -17.30
N GLU A 168 -2.19 7.08 -18.08
CA GLU A 168 -2.76 8.33 -18.53
C GLU A 168 -3.41 9.02 -17.33
N ALA A 169 -2.99 10.26 -17.08
CA ALA A 169 -3.67 11.07 -16.07
C ALA A 169 -5.15 11.14 -16.45
N PRO A 170 -6.09 10.84 -15.54
CA PRO A 170 -7.50 11.02 -15.82
C PRO A 170 -7.67 12.44 -16.35
N ILE A 171 -8.42 12.62 -17.43
CA ILE A 171 -8.69 13.94 -18.02
C ILE A 171 -9.38 14.76 -16.93
N GLN A 172 -8.58 15.50 -16.16
CA GLN A 172 -9.10 16.39 -15.14
C GLN A 172 -9.73 17.54 -15.91
N SER A 173 -11.05 17.70 -15.79
CA SER A 173 -11.76 18.86 -16.30
C SER A 173 -11.19 20.09 -15.58
N ILE A 174 -10.25 20.78 -16.23
CA ILE A 174 -9.58 21.95 -15.64
C ILE A 174 -10.62 23.04 -15.43
N ASN A 175 -10.83 23.43 -14.18
CA ASN A 175 -11.62 24.60 -13.87
C ASN A 175 -10.68 25.81 -13.80
N LYS A 176 -10.66 26.61 -14.88
CA LYS A 176 -9.75 27.77 -15.00
C LYS A 176 -9.91 28.78 -13.86
N GLU A 177 -11.11 28.93 -13.31
CA GLU A 177 -11.35 29.87 -12.21
C GLU A 177 -10.77 29.35 -10.89
N ASN A 178 -10.98 28.07 -10.61
CA ASN A 178 -10.38 27.42 -9.45
C ASN A 178 -8.85 27.36 -9.54
N VAL A 179 -8.28 27.22 -10.74
CA VAL A 179 -6.82 27.29 -10.93
C VAL A 179 -6.27 28.68 -10.60
N LYS A 180 -6.96 29.75 -11.02
CA LYS A 180 -6.58 31.12 -10.65
C LYS A 180 -6.67 31.33 -9.14
N GLU A 181 -7.76 30.88 -8.54
CA GLU A 181 -7.96 31.00 -7.09
C GLU A 181 -6.92 30.19 -6.30
N ALA A 182 -6.62 28.96 -6.73
CA ALA A 182 -5.55 28.15 -6.14
C ALA A 182 -4.19 28.83 -6.23
N THR A 183 -3.90 29.46 -7.37
CA THR A 183 -2.66 30.24 -7.57
C THR A 183 -2.62 31.43 -6.62
N ARG A 184 -3.72 32.18 -6.50
CA ARG A 184 -3.83 33.33 -5.59
C ARG A 184 -3.65 32.91 -4.13
N LEU A 185 -4.32 31.84 -3.69
CA LEU A 185 -4.19 31.28 -2.36
C LEU A 185 -2.76 30.82 -2.07
N ASN A 186 -2.10 30.18 -3.04
CA ASN A 186 -0.71 29.77 -2.91
C ASN A 186 0.23 30.98 -2.77
N THR A 187 0.06 32.03 -3.58
CA THR A 187 0.85 33.27 -3.44
C THR A 187 0.66 33.92 -2.07
N LEU A 188 -0.57 34.03 -1.59
CA LEU A 188 -0.85 34.58 -0.25
C LEU A 188 -0.26 33.68 0.85
N GLY A 189 -0.37 32.37 0.72
CA GLY A 189 0.20 31.41 1.66
C GLY A 189 1.72 31.50 1.72
N THR A 190 2.39 31.64 0.57
CA THR A 190 3.84 31.84 0.49
C THR A 190 4.27 33.15 1.14
N GLN A 191 3.49 34.23 0.97
CA GLN A 191 3.77 35.49 1.65
C GLN A 191 3.58 35.37 3.17
N ALA A 192 2.47 34.78 3.62
CA ALA A 192 2.22 34.55 5.04
C ALA A 192 3.33 33.67 5.69
N HIS A 193 3.83 32.67 4.97
CA HIS A 193 4.97 31.87 5.41
C HIS A 193 6.22 32.72 5.59
N LYS A 194 6.58 33.56 4.60
CA LYS A 194 7.72 34.48 4.69
C LYS A 194 7.58 35.48 5.84
N ASP A 195 6.36 35.91 6.13
CA ASP A 195 6.05 36.83 7.23
C ASP A 195 6.03 36.12 8.61
N GLY A 196 6.35 34.82 8.67
CA GLY A 196 6.36 34.03 9.91
C GLY A 196 4.97 33.70 10.48
N LYS A 197 3.90 33.93 9.69
CA LYS A 197 2.49 33.64 10.01
C LYS A 197 2.14 32.22 9.55
N PHE A 198 2.79 31.23 10.16
CA PHE A 198 2.73 29.84 9.66
C PHE A 198 1.34 29.20 9.73
N PHE A 199 0.52 29.54 10.73
CA PHE A 199 -0.87 29.06 10.81
C PHE A 199 -1.72 29.56 9.63
N ASP A 200 -1.59 30.85 9.29
CA ASP A 200 -2.30 31.45 8.15
C ASP A 200 -1.83 30.85 6.83
N ALA A 201 -0.52 30.63 6.69
CA ALA A 201 0.06 29.98 5.52
C ALA A 201 -0.51 28.57 5.32
N ILE A 202 -0.54 27.74 6.38
CA ILE A 202 -1.11 26.38 6.33
C ILE A 202 -2.57 26.41 5.92
N ALA A 203 -3.36 27.34 6.49
CA ALA A 203 -4.78 27.46 6.16
C ALA A 203 -5.00 27.83 4.70
N LEU A 204 -4.20 28.74 4.14
CA LEU A 204 -4.27 29.17 2.74
C LEU A 204 -3.90 28.05 1.77
N PHE A 205 -2.81 27.32 2.03
CA PHE A 205 -2.44 26.17 1.19
C PHE A 205 -3.47 25.04 1.29
N THR A 206 -4.04 24.79 2.48
CA THR A 206 -5.10 23.78 2.66
C THR A 206 -6.38 24.14 1.89
N LYS A 207 -6.74 25.43 1.82
CA LYS A 207 -7.84 25.87 0.96
C LYS A 207 -7.56 25.62 -0.52
N ALA A 208 -6.31 25.76 -0.96
CA ALA A 208 -5.94 25.50 -2.34
C ALA A 208 -6.01 24.00 -2.71
N THR A 209 -5.73 23.07 -1.78
CA THR A 209 -5.75 21.62 -2.06
C THR A 209 -7.15 21.06 -2.31
N VAL A 210 -8.19 21.69 -1.76
CA VAL A 210 -9.58 21.22 -1.89
C VAL A 210 -10.31 21.75 -3.13
N LEU A 211 -9.71 22.66 -3.89
CA LEU A 211 -10.31 23.22 -5.11
C LEU A 211 -10.38 22.19 -6.23
N LEU A 212 -11.58 21.94 -6.75
CA LEU A 212 -11.83 21.00 -7.84
C LEU A 212 -11.28 21.53 -9.18
N GLY A 213 -10.84 20.61 -10.04
CA GLY A 213 -10.32 20.96 -11.38
C GLY A 213 -8.94 21.63 -11.36
N VAL A 214 -8.19 21.47 -10.27
CA VAL A 214 -6.78 21.86 -10.14
C VAL A 214 -5.93 20.60 -10.22
N LEU A 215 -4.90 20.63 -11.09
CA LEU A 215 -4.06 19.47 -11.39
C LEU A 215 -3.32 18.95 -10.17
N ASP A 216 -3.11 17.62 -10.11
CA ASP A 216 -2.40 16.97 -9.01
C ASP A 216 -0.96 17.47 -8.86
N ARG A 217 -0.32 17.87 -9.98
CA ARG A 217 0.99 18.53 -9.97
C ARG A 217 0.97 19.82 -9.14
N ASP A 218 -0.06 20.64 -9.31
CA ASP A 218 -0.19 21.91 -8.58
C ASP A 218 -0.55 21.65 -7.12
N ARG A 219 -1.42 20.66 -6.87
CA ARG A 219 -1.74 20.19 -5.51
C ARG A 219 -0.51 19.69 -4.76
N ALA A 220 0.40 18.99 -5.43
CA ALA A 220 1.65 18.52 -4.83
C ALA A 220 2.51 19.69 -4.30
N VAL A 221 2.55 20.83 -5.02
CA VAL A 221 3.22 22.04 -4.55
C VAL A 221 2.57 22.55 -3.26
N PHE A 222 1.24 22.58 -3.18
CA PHE A 222 0.53 23.04 -1.98
C PHE A 222 0.79 22.11 -0.79
N TYR A 223 0.78 20.80 -0.98
CA TYR A 223 1.13 19.84 0.09
C TYR A 223 2.57 20.01 0.59
N SER A 224 3.51 20.26 -0.33
CA SER A 224 4.90 20.57 0.02
C SER A 224 4.98 21.84 0.87
N ASN A 225 4.27 22.90 0.48
CA ASN A 225 4.22 24.17 1.21
C ASN A 225 3.55 24.05 2.59
N ILE A 226 2.50 23.22 2.73
CA ILE A 226 1.89 22.88 4.04
C ILE A 226 2.93 22.23 4.93
N SER A 227 3.67 21.25 4.41
CA SER A 227 4.66 20.48 5.16
C SER A 227 5.81 21.38 5.62
N SER A 228 6.32 22.23 4.73
CA SER A 228 7.34 23.24 5.05
C SER A 228 6.88 24.21 6.14
N SER A 229 5.64 24.71 6.05
CA SER A 229 5.09 25.64 7.06
C SER A 229 4.86 24.97 8.42
N ARG A 230 4.46 23.69 8.45
CA ARG A 230 4.33 22.91 9.68
C ARG A 230 5.69 22.70 10.35
N LEU A 231 6.72 22.40 9.56
CA LEU A 231 8.09 22.26 10.06
C LEU A 231 8.60 23.56 10.68
N ALA A 232 8.47 24.69 9.96
CA ALA A 232 8.89 26.00 10.47
C ALA A 232 8.13 26.42 11.75
N LEU A 233 6.83 26.09 11.83
CA LEU A 233 6.04 26.32 13.04
C LEU A 233 6.56 25.51 14.24
N TYR A 234 6.90 24.24 14.01
CA TYR A 234 7.47 23.36 15.04
C TYR A 234 8.82 23.88 15.54
N GLU A 235 9.72 24.28 14.63
CA GLU A 235 11.02 24.85 14.98
C GLU A 235 10.90 26.16 15.78
N LYS A 236 9.96 27.04 15.41
CA LYS A 236 9.68 28.27 16.15
C LYS A 236 9.18 27.99 17.57
N GLN A 237 8.37 26.96 17.75
CA GLN A 237 7.88 26.55 19.07
C GLN A 237 9.01 25.98 19.94
N GLN A 238 9.94 25.21 19.37
CA GLN A 238 11.12 24.72 20.11
C GLN A 238 12.08 25.85 20.51
N ASN A 239 12.34 26.80 19.62
CA ASN A 239 13.24 27.93 19.92
C ASN A 239 12.64 28.92 20.94
N GLY A 240 11.31 28.99 21.07
CA GLY A 240 10.63 29.78 22.11
C GLY A 240 10.75 29.19 23.53
N THR A 241 11.02 27.88 23.65
CA THR A 241 11.19 27.19 24.94
C THR A 241 12.61 27.23 25.51
N SER A 242 13.61 27.69 24.75
CA SER A 242 15.02 27.69 25.19
C SER A 242 15.44 28.90 26.04
N SER A 243 14.55 29.85 26.34
CA SER A 243 14.87 31.12 27.03
C SER A 243 14.56 31.13 28.55
N ILE A 244 14.49 29.98 29.22
CA ILE A 244 14.13 29.91 30.66
C ILE A 244 15.33 29.51 31.57
N PHE A 245 16.52 29.25 31.01
CA PHE A 245 17.70 28.86 31.80
C PHE A 245 18.87 29.87 31.72
N GLU A 246 18.61 31.16 31.91
CA GLU A 246 19.66 32.06 32.39
C GLU A 246 19.65 32.06 33.93
N ILE A 247 20.44 31.16 34.52
CA ILE A 247 20.73 31.18 35.96
C ILE A 247 21.77 32.30 36.18
N HIS A 248 21.35 33.35 36.89
CA HIS A 248 22.26 34.33 37.50
C HIS A 248 23.21 33.62 38.45
N ASP A 249 24.50 33.63 38.13
CA ASP A 249 25.57 33.31 39.07
C ASP A 249 25.87 34.57 39.90
N GLN A 250 25.21 34.69 41.06
CA GLN A 250 25.67 35.55 42.15
C GLN A 250 26.26 34.64 43.23
N ARG A 251 27.59 34.64 43.35
CA ARG A 251 28.27 34.30 44.59
C ARG A 251 29.07 35.50 45.04
N ASP A 252 28.49 36.24 45.98
CA ASP A 252 29.22 37.06 46.92
C ASP A 252 29.96 36.17 47.93
N GLN A 253 31.20 36.59 48.21
CA GLN A 253 31.96 36.56 49.48
C GLN A 253 32.04 35.26 50.30
#